data_AF-A0A969C032-F1
#
_entry.id   AF-A0A969C032-F1
#
_cell.length_a   1.000
_cell.length_b   1.000
_cell.length_c   1.000
_cell.angle_alpha   90.00
_cell.angle_beta   90.00
_cell.angle_gamma   90.00
#
_symmetry.space_group_name_H-M   'P 1'
#
loop_
_entity.id
_entity.type
_entity.pdbx_description
1 polymer ?
#
loop_
_entity_poly.entity_id
_entity_poly.type
_entity_poly.pdbx_seq_one_letter_code
_entity_poly.pdbx_strand_id
1 'polypeptide(L)'
;MERTTWLVCSSIALTLISNAPARSQLLPNPNDTNTTVQTSGNQFDISGGQQAGGNLFHSFQQFDLTQGQIANFQSNPSIQNILSRITNGSPSSINGLLQITGGNSNLYLMNPAGILFGPSASLNLPAAFTATTAQGIGLGDRWFNAWGQNNYSNLTGLPAQFAFTDVAGAIVNQGNLTLNPNQTLTFLGGQVVNTGNLKAPGGTVTIAAIPGEQLVKVSQPGSLLNLALPLNVKTAVNPQTITPASLPQLVTGGNLSNATGITVQDGIVSLTGSGVRLPEQAGMVVANNSIDVSGRPGAKSISSARPLD
;
A
#
# COMPACT_ATOMS: atom_id res chain seq x y z
N MET A 1 -50.66 -52.36 -37.27
CA MET A 1 -50.19 -51.97 -35.93
C MET A 1 -48.69 -51.80 -36.00
N GLU A 2 -48.23 -50.61 -36.39
CA GLU A 2 -46.79 -50.30 -36.45
C GLU A 2 -46.40 -49.53 -35.19
N ARG A 3 -45.37 -50.01 -34.48
CA ARG A 3 -44.82 -49.40 -33.27
C ARG A 3 -43.57 -48.61 -33.65
N THR A 4 -43.64 -47.29 -33.53
CA THR A 4 -42.51 -46.37 -33.76
C THR A 4 -41.69 -46.25 -32.47
N THR A 5 -40.44 -46.69 -32.51
CA THR A 5 -39.48 -46.59 -31.40
C THR A 5 -38.65 -45.32 -31.57
N TRP A 6 -38.67 -44.41 -30.59
CA TRP A 6 -37.85 -43.21 -30.58
C TRP A 6 -36.55 -43.46 -29.80
N LEU A 7 -35.39 -43.31 -30.46
CA LEU A 7 -34.09 -43.23 -29.80
C LEU A 7 -33.85 -41.80 -29.28
N VAL A 8 -33.57 -41.67 -27.98
CA VAL A 8 -33.14 -40.41 -27.37
C VAL A 8 -31.61 -40.36 -27.38
N CYS A 9 -31.03 -39.51 -28.23
CA CYS A 9 -29.61 -39.17 -28.17
C CYS A 9 -29.35 -38.22 -27.00
N SER A 10 -28.58 -38.66 -26.01
CA SER A 10 -28.12 -37.83 -24.90
C SER A 10 -26.72 -37.29 -25.22
N SER A 11 -26.63 -35.99 -25.53
CA SER A 11 -25.37 -35.29 -25.81
C SER A 11 -24.75 -34.82 -24.48
N ILE A 12 -23.61 -35.40 -24.09
CA ILE A 12 -22.81 -34.93 -22.97
C ILE A 12 -22.01 -33.70 -23.44
N ALA A 13 -22.36 -32.52 -22.95
CA ALA A 13 -21.62 -31.29 -23.19
C ALA A 13 -20.38 -31.24 -22.28
N LEU A 14 -19.21 -31.47 -22.86
CA LEU A 14 -17.93 -31.32 -22.18
C LEU A 14 -17.58 -29.81 -22.11
N THR A 15 -17.74 -29.21 -20.93
CA THR A 15 -17.38 -27.80 -20.70
C THR A 15 -15.87 -27.66 -20.55
N LEU A 16 -15.24 -27.07 -21.55
CA LEU A 16 -13.84 -26.63 -21.50
C LEU A 16 -13.74 -25.43 -20.54
N ILE A 17 -13.18 -25.65 -19.35
CA ILE A 17 -12.82 -24.57 -18.43
C ILE A 17 -11.66 -23.82 -19.06
N SER A 18 -11.94 -22.66 -19.64
CA SER A 18 -10.90 -21.73 -20.08
C SER A 18 -10.30 -21.07 -18.85
N ASN A 19 -9.14 -21.56 -18.41
CA ASN A 19 -8.29 -20.84 -17.46
C ASN A 19 -7.71 -19.64 -18.22
N ALA A 20 -8.40 -18.50 -18.18
CA ALA A 20 -7.79 -17.24 -18.55
C ALA A 20 -6.49 -17.08 -17.75
N PRO A 21 -5.35 -16.69 -18.36
CA PRO A 21 -4.13 -16.46 -17.61
C PRO A 21 -4.44 -15.43 -16.52
N ALA A 22 -4.19 -15.81 -15.27
CA ALA A 22 -4.25 -14.87 -14.15
C ALA A 22 -3.35 -13.69 -14.53
N ARG A 23 -3.91 -12.47 -14.57
CA ARG A 23 -3.08 -11.26 -14.70
C ARG A 23 -2.03 -11.34 -13.60
N SER A 24 -0.75 -11.22 -13.94
CA SER A 24 0.33 -11.30 -12.95
C SER A 24 0.09 -10.24 -11.88
N GLN A 25 -0.08 -10.67 -10.63
CA GLN A 25 -0.46 -9.80 -9.50
C GLN A 25 0.75 -9.08 -8.90
N LEU A 26 1.96 -9.63 -9.10
CA LEU A 26 3.20 -9.07 -8.55
C LEU A 26 4.24 -9.06 -9.67
N LEU A 27 4.42 -7.88 -10.28
CA LEU A 27 5.22 -7.70 -11.49
C LEU A 27 6.37 -6.71 -11.22
N PRO A 28 7.62 -7.18 -11.15
CA PRO A 28 8.80 -6.32 -11.07
C PRO A 28 8.91 -5.37 -12.26
N ASN A 29 9.51 -4.21 -12.03
CA ASN A 29 9.83 -3.30 -13.12
C ASN A 29 11.06 -3.81 -13.89
N PRO A 30 10.93 -4.18 -15.19
CA PRO A 30 12.05 -4.68 -15.95
C PRO A 30 13.13 -3.60 -16.09
N ASN A 31 14.40 -3.99 -15.92
CA ASN A 31 15.57 -3.13 -16.10
C ASN A 31 15.68 -1.93 -15.13
N ASP A 32 15.06 -2.02 -13.95
CA ASP A 32 15.16 -0.98 -12.91
C ASP A 32 16.04 -1.45 -11.75
N THR A 33 15.45 -2.17 -10.79
CA THR A 33 16.16 -2.62 -9.59
C THR A 33 16.74 -4.03 -9.70
N ASN A 34 16.59 -4.72 -10.85
CA ASN A 34 16.84 -6.16 -10.94
C ASN A 34 16.08 -6.97 -9.86
N THR A 35 14.88 -6.52 -9.49
CA THR A 35 14.01 -7.28 -8.59
C THR A 35 13.57 -8.55 -9.30
N THR A 36 13.73 -9.68 -8.63
CA THR A 36 13.26 -10.99 -9.10
C THR A 36 12.13 -11.47 -8.22
N VAL A 37 11.12 -12.07 -8.85
CA VAL A 37 9.98 -12.68 -8.16
C VAL A 37 9.91 -14.15 -8.58
N GLN A 38 10.13 -15.03 -7.62
CA GLN A 38 9.96 -16.47 -7.79
C GLN A 38 8.65 -16.89 -7.16
N THR A 39 7.79 -17.53 -7.95
CA THR A 39 6.48 -17.99 -7.48
C THR A 39 6.55 -19.46 -7.11
N SER A 40 6.23 -19.79 -5.85
CA SER A 40 6.09 -21.15 -5.34
C SER A 40 4.69 -21.32 -4.74
N GLY A 41 3.77 -21.91 -5.51
CA GLY A 41 2.37 -21.97 -5.14
C GLY A 41 1.76 -20.57 -4.96
N ASN A 42 1.33 -20.25 -3.73
CA ASN A 42 0.76 -18.94 -3.38
C ASN A 42 1.79 -17.94 -2.83
N GLN A 43 3.06 -18.33 -2.73
CA GLN A 43 4.13 -17.48 -2.23
C GLN A 43 4.92 -16.87 -3.38
N PHE A 44 5.13 -15.56 -3.31
CA PHE A 44 5.99 -14.76 -4.17
C PHE A 44 7.25 -14.39 -3.39
N ASP A 45 8.34 -15.09 -3.65
CA ASP A 45 9.65 -14.78 -3.08
C ASP A 45 10.31 -13.65 -3.88
N ILE A 46 10.46 -12.51 -3.23
CA ILE A 46 11.02 -11.28 -3.77
C ILE A 46 12.49 -11.20 -3.36
N SER A 47 13.38 -11.18 -4.35
CA SER A 47 14.83 -11.11 -4.16
C SER A 47 15.48 -10.20 -5.22
N GLY A 48 16.81 -10.20 -5.29
CA GLY A 48 17.56 -9.23 -6.10
C GLY A 48 17.43 -7.84 -5.50
N GLY A 49 17.12 -6.84 -6.33
CA GLY A 49 17.04 -5.45 -5.90
C GLY A 49 18.39 -4.71 -6.01
N GLN A 50 18.35 -3.40 -5.75
CA GLN A 50 19.56 -2.55 -5.70
C GLN A 50 19.86 -2.22 -4.24
N GLN A 51 21.08 -2.51 -3.77
CA GLN A 51 21.49 -2.20 -2.41
C GLN A 51 22.42 -0.98 -2.39
N ALA A 52 22.17 -0.05 -1.46
CA ALA A 52 23.08 1.05 -1.14
C ALA A 52 23.14 1.26 0.37
N GLY A 53 24.29 0.98 0.98
CA GLY A 53 24.43 0.93 2.43
C GLY A 53 23.47 -0.10 3.04
N GLY A 54 22.70 0.33 4.04
CA GLY A 54 21.68 -0.49 4.70
C GLY A 54 20.32 -0.52 3.97
N ASN A 55 20.18 0.06 2.78
CA ASN A 55 18.92 0.15 2.06
C ASN A 55 18.89 -0.82 0.87
N LEU A 56 17.83 -1.63 0.77
CA LEU A 56 17.52 -2.47 -0.38
C LEU A 56 16.30 -1.92 -1.11
N PHE A 57 16.45 -1.60 -2.39
CA PHE A 57 15.40 -1.01 -3.21
C PHE A 57 14.79 -2.04 -4.16
N HIS A 58 13.45 -2.06 -4.21
CA HIS A 58 12.67 -2.81 -5.19
C HIS A 58 11.73 -1.88 -5.95
N SER A 59 11.54 -2.17 -7.23
CA SER A 59 10.61 -1.47 -8.10
C SER A 59 9.67 -2.46 -8.77
N PHE A 60 8.37 -2.17 -8.69
CA PHE A 60 7.31 -2.98 -9.24
C PHE A 60 6.46 -2.13 -10.19
N GLN A 61 6.03 -2.73 -11.29
CA GLN A 61 4.93 -2.19 -12.07
C GLN A 61 3.62 -2.43 -11.35
N GLN A 62 3.41 -3.65 -10.84
CA GLN A 62 2.18 -4.05 -10.15
C GLN A 62 2.52 -4.79 -8.86
N PHE A 63 1.81 -4.49 -7.79
CA PHE A 63 1.98 -5.14 -6.50
C PHE A 63 0.60 -5.30 -5.84
N ASP A 64 0.00 -6.45 -6.11
CA ASP A 64 -1.30 -6.88 -5.57
C ASP A 64 -1.15 -8.27 -4.95
N LEU A 65 -1.97 -8.56 -3.95
CA LEU A 65 -2.11 -9.88 -3.35
C LEU A 65 -3.59 -10.20 -3.19
N THR A 66 -3.99 -11.42 -3.52
CA THR A 66 -5.29 -11.97 -3.18
C THR A 66 -5.23 -12.82 -1.91
N GLN A 67 -6.39 -13.23 -1.41
CA GLN A 67 -6.49 -14.01 -0.19
C GLN A 67 -5.67 -15.30 -0.28
N GLY A 68 -4.87 -15.56 0.75
CA GLY A 68 -4.00 -16.73 0.84
C GLY A 68 -2.66 -16.59 0.13
N GLN A 69 -2.41 -15.47 -0.55
CA GLN A 69 -1.12 -15.18 -1.16
C GLN A 69 -0.15 -14.52 -0.19
N ILE A 70 1.14 -14.74 -0.43
CA ILE A 70 2.23 -14.25 0.42
C ILE A 70 3.23 -13.50 -0.47
N ALA A 71 3.52 -12.24 -0.16
CA ALA A 71 4.71 -11.57 -0.67
C ALA A 71 5.82 -11.67 0.39
N ASN A 72 6.85 -12.47 0.11
CA ASN A 72 7.99 -12.65 1.00
C ASN A 72 9.21 -11.89 0.46
N PHE A 73 9.57 -10.80 1.12
CA PHE A 73 10.82 -10.08 0.85
C PHE A 73 12.00 -10.81 1.51
N GLN A 74 12.92 -11.31 0.68
CA GLN A 74 14.13 -11.96 1.14
C GLN A 74 15.18 -10.90 1.50
N SER A 75 15.54 -10.86 2.77
CA SER A 75 16.50 -9.91 3.33
C SER A 75 17.73 -10.64 3.89
N ASN A 76 18.65 -9.87 4.48
CA ASN A 76 19.83 -10.37 5.17
C ASN A 76 20.19 -9.42 6.33
N PRO A 77 21.08 -9.81 7.27
CA PRO A 77 21.42 -8.98 8.43
C PRO A 77 22.08 -7.62 8.11
N SER A 78 22.60 -7.41 6.90
CA SER A 78 23.19 -6.12 6.48
C SER A 78 22.13 -5.12 6.00
N ILE A 79 20.93 -5.58 5.67
CA ILE A 79 19.82 -4.74 5.22
C ILE A 79 19.07 -4.25 6.46
N GLN A 80 18.88 -2.94 6.54
CA GLN A 80 18.12 -2.25 7.58
C GLN A 80 16.74 -1.80 7.07
N ASN A 81 16.65 -1.40 5.80
CA ASN A 81 15.42 -0.93 5.19
C ASN A 81 15.22 -1.58 3.83
N ILE A 82 14.02 -2.10 3.58
CA ILE A 82 13.54 -2.49 2.26
C ILE A 82 12.58 -1.40 1.79
N LEU A 83 12.88 -0.75 0.68
CA LEU A 83 12.05 0.30 0.09
C LEU A 83 11.51 -0.17 -1.25
N SER A 84 10.19 -0.31 -1.33
CA SER A 84 9.48 -0.78 -2.53
C SER A 84 8.63 0.32 -3.12
N ARG A 85 8.77 0.57 -4.42
CA ARG A 85 7.90 1.50 -5.18
C ARG A 85 7.03 0.77 -6.20
N ILE A 86 5.82 1.29 -6.41
CA ILE A 86 4.90 0.86 -7.47
C ILE A 86 4.78 2.00 -8.49
N THR A 87 4.95 1.68 -9.78
CA THR A 87 5.22 2.68 -10.82
C THR A 87 4.24 2.68 -12.00
N ASN A 88 3.14 1.91 -11.97
CA ASN A 88 2.17 1.88 -13.09
C ASN A 88 1.00 2.88 -12.95
N GLY A 89 0.95 3.69 -11.90
CA GLY A 89 -0.16 4.62 -11.66
C GLY A 89 -1.48 3.97 -11.23
N SER A 90 -1.48 2.67 -10.92
CA SER A 90 -2.64 1.95 -10.38
C SER A 90 -2.47 1.71 -8.87
N PRO A 91 -3.57 1.74 -8.09
CA PRO A 91 -3.50 1.42 -6.67
C PRO A 91 -3.09 -0.03 -6.42
N SER A 92 -2.49 -0.28 -5.27
CA SER A 92 -2.18 -1.64 -4.79
C SER A 92 -3.34 -2.21 -3.99
N SER A 93 -3.80 -3.42 -4.34
CA SER A 93 -4.77 -4.20 -3.57
C SER A 93 -4.07 -5.36 -2.87
N ILE A 94 -3.86 -5.23 -1.56
CA ILE A 94 -3.10 -6.16 -0.73
C ILE A 94 -4.09 -6.89 0.17
N ASN A 95 -4.59 -8.03 -0.28
CA ASN A 95 -5.51 -8.88 0.46
C ASN A 95 -4.85 -10.22 0.86
N GLY A 96 -3.56 -10.18 1.25
CA GLY A 96 -2.77 -11.36 1.62
C GLY A 96 -1.74 -11.05 2.71
N LEU A 97 -0.70 -11.87 2.82
CA LEU A 97 0.37 -11.73 3.81
C LEU A 97 1.57 -10.96 3.21
N LEU A 98 2.00 -9.89 3.88
CA LEU A 98 3.32 -9.31 3.67
C LEU A 98 4.31 -9.90 4.68
N GLN A 99 5.42 -10.41 4.20
CA GLN A 99 6.43 -11.10 5.01
C GLN A 99 7.84 -10.63 4.67
N ILE A 100 8.72 -10.62 5.67
CA ILE A 100 10.17 -10.53 5.47
C ILE A 100 10.82 -11.77 6.11
N THR A 101 11.80 -12.34 5.42
CA THR A 101 12.65 -13.42 5.93
C THR A 101 14.13 -13.07 5.78
N GLY A 102 15.00 -13.72 6.56
CA GLY A 102 16.46 -13.60 6.42
C GLY A 102 17.13 -12.39 7.09
N GLY A 103 16.36 -11.40 7.57
CA GLY A 103 16.91 -10.21 8.24
C GLY A 103 15.92 -9.55 9.20
N ASN A 104 16.35 -8.44 9.84
CA ASN A 104 15.53 -7.64 10.75
C ASN A 104 15.28 -6.24 10.15
N SER A 105 14.72 -6.23 8.94
CA SER A 105 14.60 -5.03 8.10
C SER A 105 13.25 -4.36 8.26
N ASN A 106 13.23 -3.03 8.22
CA ASN A 106 12.01 -2.23 8.07
C ASN A 106 11.47 -2.36 6.64
N LEU A 107 10.15 -2.26 6.46
CA LEU A 107 9.51 -2.24 5.15
C LEU A 107 8.86 -0.90 4.87
N TYR A 108 9.23 -0.27 3.74
CA TYR A 108 8.59 0.91 3.19
C TYR A 108 7.90 0.54 1.87
N LEU A 109 6.59 0.73 1.79
CA LEU A 109 5.80 0.51 0.60
C LEU A 109 5.23 1.84 0.10
N MET A 110 5.67 2.26 -1.10
CA MET A 110 5.29 3.52 -1.73
C MET A 110 4.45 3.27 -2.97
N ASN A 111 3.20 3.73 -2.96
CA ASN A 111 2.35 3.78 -4.15
C ASN A 111 1.55 5.09 -4.17
N PRO A 112 1.94 6.08 -4.99
CA PRO A 112 1.20 7.35 -5.08
C PRO A 112 -0.26 7.22 -5.52
N ALA A 113 -0.62 6.14 -6.24
CA ALA A 113 -1.98 5.93 -6.73
C ALA A 113 -2.95 5.44 -5.66
N GLY A 114 -2.44 4.96 -4.53
CA GLY A 114 -3.23 4.49 -3.39
C GLY A 114 -2.92 3.04 -2.99
N ILE A 115 -3.33 2.67 -1.78
CA ILE A 115 -3.10 1.34 -1.20
C ILE A 115 -4.37 0.89 -0.48
N LEU A 116 -4.90 -0.28 -0.83
CA LEU A 116 -5.95 -0.99 -0.11
C LEU A 116 -5.36 -2.21 0.58
N PHE A 117 -5.43 -2.27 1.90
CA PHE A 117 -5.28 -3.51 2.66
C PHE A 117 -6.65 -4.15 2.84
N GLY A 118 -6.89 -5.27 2.15
CA GLY A 118 -8.17 -5.98 2.18
C GLY A 118 -8.41 -6.72 3.51
N PRO A 119 -9.60 -7.33 3.70
CA PRO A 119 -9.97 -7.98 4.97
C PRO A 119 -9.05 -9.14 5.40
N SER A 120 -8.40 -9.80 4.44
CA SER A 120 -7.42 -10.88 4.69
C SER A 120 -5.98 -10.38 4.77
N ALA A 121 -5.75 -9.06 4.70
CA ALA A 121 -4.42 -8.48 4.83
C ALA A 121 -3.84 -8.73 6.22
N SER A 122 -2.59 -9.20 6.24
CA SER A 122 -1.84 -9.46 7.47
C SER A 122 -0.35 -9.19 7.28
N LEU A 123 0.37 -9.01 8.38
CA LEU A 123 1.80 -8.70 8.40
C LEU A 123 2.55 -9.78 9.20
N ASN A 124 3.67 -10.23 8.67
CA ASN A 124 4.69 -11.00 9.39
C ASN A 124 6.05 -10.34 9.14
N LEU A 125 6.26 -9.21 9.81
CA LEU A 125 7.42 -8.34 9.60
C LEU A 125 8.25 -8.27 10.89
N PRO A 126 9.59 -8.38 10.80
CA PRO A 126 10.46 -8.40 11.96
C PRO A 126 10.63 -7.02 12.61
N ALA A 127 10.54 -5.95 11.80
CA ALA A 127 10.73 -4.57 12.25
C ALA A 127 9.58 -3.63 11.82
N ALA A 128 9.84 -2.32 11.65
CA ALA A 128 8.82 -1.31 11.38
C ALA A 128 8.22 -1.43 9.96
N PHE A 129 6.97 -0.96 9.83
CA PHE A 129 6.25 -0.91 8.56
C PHE A 129 5.75 0.49 8.26
N THR A 130 6.06 0.99 7.07
CA THR A 130 5.55 2.26 6.55
C THR A 130 4.86 2.05 5.21
N ALA A 131 3.60 2.44 5.10
CA ALA A 131 2.89 2.54 3.83
C ALA A 131 2.65 4.02 3.51
N THR A 132 2.96 4.44 2.28
CA THR A 132 2.86 5.84 1.89
C THR A 132 2.37 6.03 0.46
N THR A 133 1.60 7.10 0.24
CA THR A 133 1.21 7.59 -1.10
C THR A 133 2.01 8.83 -1.50
N ALA A 134 3.09 9.14 -0.80
CA ALA A 134 4.05 10.16 -1.22
C ALA A 134 4.68 9.80 -2.57
N GLN A 135 5.09 10.81 -3.32
CA GLN A 135 5.77 10.65 -4.61
C GLN A 135 7.29 10.47 -4.46
N GLY A 136 7.84 10.67 -3.27
CA GLY A 136 9.24 10.36 -2.97
C GLY A 136 9.52 10.18 -1.48
N ILE A 137 10.51 9.35 -1.18
CA ILE A 137 11.08 9.15 0.16
C ILE A 137 12.47 9.77 0.19
N GLY A 138 12.71 10.72 1.09
CA GLY A 138 13.99 11.37 1.26
C GLY A 138 14.91 10.57 2.18
N LEU A 139 16.12 10.30 1.69
CA LEU A 139 17.22 9.64 2.38
C LEU A 139 18.39 10.63 2.49
N GLY A 140 18.39 11.44 3.55
CA GLY A 140 19.26 12.62 3.64
C GLY A 140 18.87 13.69 2.61
N ASP A 141 19.82 14.13 1.77
CA ASP A 141 19.61 15.12 0.70
C ASP A 141 19.25 14.49 -0.66
N ARG A 142 19.02 13.17 -0.68
CA ARG A 142 18.69 12.41 -1.89
C ARG A 142 17.28 11.86 -1.80
N TRP A 143 16.68 11.54 -2.94
CA TRP A 143 15.30 11.09 -3.04
C TRP A 143 15.20 9.74 -3.73
N PHE A 144 14.49 8.82 -3.10
CA PHE A 144 13.94 7.65 -3.75
C PHE A 144 12.56 8.02 -4.32
N ASN A 145 12.52 8.27 -5.62
CA ASN A 145 11.33 8.75 -6.30
C ASN A 145 10.42 7.58 -6.71
N ALA A 146 9.11 7.80 -6.66
CA ALA A 146 8.13 6.85 -7.19
C ALA A 146 8.20 6.75 -8.71
N TRP A 147 8.62 7.82 -9.38
CA TRP A 147 8.64 7.92 -10.84
C TRP A 147 10.05 8.12 -11.38
N GLY A 148 10.24 7.78 -12.65
CA GLY A 148 11.51 7.95 -13.34
C GLY A 148 12.63 7.08 -12.79
N GLN A 149 13.85 7.42 -13.20
CA GLN A 149 15.07 6.71 -12.79
C GLN A 149 15.57 7.21 -11.45
N ASN A 150 16.04 6.29 -10.60
CA ASN A 150 16.72 6.62 -9.36
C ASN A 150 18.22 6.35 -9.48
N ASN A 151 19.03 7.16 -8.81
CA ASN A 151 20.46 6.90 -8.65
C ASN A 151 20.69 6.10 -7.36
N TYR A 152 20.40 4.80 -7.40
CA TYR A 152 20.37 3.92 -6.22
C TYR A 152 21.65 3.94 -5.40
N SER A 153 22.83 3.97 -6.04
CA SER A 153 24.13 3.95 -5.36
C SER A 153 24.35 5.13 -4.41
N ASN A 154 23.61 6.23 -4.59
CA ASN A 154 23.68 7.43 -3.75
C ASN A 154 22.62 7.46 -2.63
N LEU A 155 21.73 6.46 -2.54
CA LEU A 155 20.62 6.42 -1.58
C LEU A 155 21.00 5.64 -0.30
N THR A 156 22.07 6.09 0.37
CA THR A 156 22.62 5.42 1.57
C THR A 156 22.10 5.95 2.90
N GLY A 157 21.39 7.09 2.89
CA GLY A 157 20.86 7.73 4.09
C GLY A 157 19.67 6.96 4.71
N LEU A 158 19.19 7.42 5.86
CA LEU A 158 17.98 6.86 6.48
C LEU A 158 16.71 7.50 5.89
N PRO A 159 15.66 6.72 5.61
CA PRO A 159 14.38 7.26 5.17
C PRO A 159 13.74 8.07 6.30
N ALA A 160 13.57 9.38 6.08
CA ALA A 160 13.05 10.28 7.12
C ALA A 160 12.15 11.39 6.56
N GLN A 161 12.01 11.50 5.23
CA GLN A 161 11.23 12.56 4.60
C GLN A 161 10.28 11.96 3.56
N PHE A 162 9.11 12.57 3.38
CA PHE A 162 8.09 12.13 2.43
C PHE A 162 7.56 13.36 1.69
N ALA A 163 7.72 13.37 0.38
CA ALA A 163 7.26 14.47 -0.46
C ALA A 163 5.93 14.13 -1.12
N PHE A 164 4.91 14.94 -0.81
CA PHE A 164 3.60 14.91 -1.43
C PHE A 164 3.54 16.06 -2.43
N THR A 165 3.70 15.78 -3.73
CA THR A 165 3.96 16.81 -4.75
C THR A 165 2.73 17.38 -5.43
N ASP A 166 1.72 16.54 -5.65
CA ASP A 166 0.43 16.87 -6.27
C ASP A 166 -0.67 16.15 -5.49
N VAL A 167 -1.76 15.72 -6.14
CA VAL A 167 -2.82 14.93 -5.49
C VAL A 167 -2.22 13.63 -4.92
N ALA A 168 -2.35 13.49 -3.60
CA ALA A 168 -1.91 12.31 -2.87
C ALA A 168 -3.01 11.25 -2.85
N GLY A 169 -2.66 9.99 -3.15
CA GLY A 169 -3.60 8.87 -3.12
C GLY A 169 -4.11 8.53 -1.72
N ALA A 170 -5.10 7.64 -1.64
CA ALA A 170 -5.65 7.19 -0.36
C ALA A 170 -5.00 5.89 0.14
N ILE A 171 -4.96 5.72 1.46
CA ILE A 171 -4.67 4.44 2.12
C ILE A 171 -5.94 3.97 2.81
N VAL A 172 -6.39 2.76 2.50
CA VAL A 172 -7.54 2.13 3.15
C VAL A 172 -7.09 0.84 3.81
N ASN A 173 -7.37 0.66 5.09
CA ASN A 173 -7.15 -0.60 5.79
C ASN A 173 -8.47 -1.23 6.25
N GLN A 174 -8.75 -2.43 5.77
CA GLN A 174 -9.86 -3.30 6.19
C GLN A 174 -9.36 -4.56 6.91
N GLY A 175 -8.05 -4.81 6.92
CA GLY A 175 -7.43 -6.00 7.48
C GLY A 175 -6.98 -5.85 8.93
N ASN A 176 -6.32 -6.89 9.44
CA ASN A 176 -5.77 -6.94 10.79
C ASN A 176 -4.24 -6.86 10.72
N LEU A 177 -3.71 -5.63 10.75
CA LEU A 177 -2.29 -5.38 10.60
C LEU A 177 -1.65 -5.30 11.99
N THR A 178 -0.96 -6.37 12.37
CA THR A 178 -0.28 -6.49 13.65
C THR A 178 1.22 -6.61 13.43
N LEU A 179 1.99 -5.74 14.07
CA LEU A 179 3.45 -5.87 14.15
C LEU A 179 3.86 -6.57 15.44
N ASN A 180 5.11 -7.03 15.44
CA ASN A 180 5.77 -7.49 16.66
C ASN A 180 5.86 -6.35 17.71
N PRO A 181 6.02 -6.70 19.00
CA PRO A 181 6.13 -5.69 20.05
C PRO A 181 7.26 -4.68 19.82
N ASN A 182 7.06 -3.45 20.30
CA ASN A 182 7.99 -2.32 20.24
C ASN A 182 8.34 -1.85 18.81
N GLN A 183 7.54 -2.21 17.81
CA GLN A 183 7.71 -1.78 16.43
C GLN A 183 6.83 -0.57 16.08
N THR A 184 7.12 0.06 14.93
CA THR A 184 6.35 1.22 14.46
C THR A 184 5.57 0.87 13.18
N LEU A 185 4.28 1.18 13.18
CA LEU A 185 3.40 1.15 12.01
C LEU A 185 3.06 2.58 11.60
N THR A 186 3.36 2.96 10.37
CA THR A 186 3.15 4.32 9.87
C THR A 186 2.38 4.32 8.55
N PHE A 187 1.25 5.03 8.51
CA PHE A 187 0.50 5.33 7.28
C PHE A 187 0.54 6.82 6.97
N LEU A 188 1.04 7.17 5.79
CA LEU A 188 1.09 8.55 5.28
C LEU A 188 0.38 8.60 3.93
N GLY A 189 -0.87 9.06 3.92
CA GLY A 189 -1.70 9.09 2.71
C GLY A 189 -2.26 10.49 2.45
N GLY A 190 -2.75 10.75 1.23
CA GLY A 190 -3.62 11.90 0.96
C GLY A 190 -4.91 11.88 1.76
N GLN A 191 -5.43 10.67 1.94
CA GLN A 191 -6.53 10.33 2.82
C GLN A 191 -6.18 8.99 3.47
N VAL A 192 -6.57 8.78 4.73
CA VAL A 192 -6.39 7.49 5.39
C VAL A 192 -7.68 7.03 6.04
N VAL A 193 -8.17 5.85 5.64
CA VAL A 193 -9.38 5.24 6.18
C VAL A 193 -9.02 3.89 6.79
N ASN A 194 -9.15 3.76 8.09
CA ASN A 194 -8.98 2.51 8.81
C ASN A 194 -10.32 1.99 9.30
N THR A 195 -10.82 0.92 8.67
CA THR A 195 -11.95 0.11 9.13
C THR A 195 -11.52 -1.28 9.62
N GLY A 196 -10.22 -1.59 9.58
CA GLY A 196 -9.62 -2.79 10.17
C GLY A 196 -8.96 -2.52 11.53
N ASN A 197 -8.09 -3.42 11.98
CA ASN A 197 -7.32 -3.24 13.22
C ASN A 197 -5.85 -2.93 12.90
N LEU A 198 -5.27 -2.00 13.66
CA LEU A 198 -3.84 -1.68 13.64
C LEU A 198 -3.27 -1.94 15.03
N LYS A 199 -2.25 -2.81 15.12
CA LYS A 199 -1.65 -3.19 16.40
C LYS A 199 -0.12 -3.11 16.36
N ALA A 200 0.46 -2.41 17.31
CA ALA A 200 1.90 -2.39 17.57
C ALA A 200 2.13 -2.38 19.09
N PRO A 201 2.07 -3.54 19.77
CA PRO A 201 2.13 -3.61 21.23
C PRO A 201 3.43 -3.00 21.77
N GLY A 202 3.38 -2.06 22.72
CA GLY A 202 4.56 -1.34 23.24
C GLY A 202 5.28 -0.47 22.19
N GLY A 203 4.73 -0.38 20.98
CA GLY A 203 5.28 0.33 19.84
C GLY A 203 4.49 1.59 19.50
N THR A 204 4.60 2.05 18.25
CA THR A 204 3.94 3.28 17.80
C THR A 204 3.06 3.02 16.58
N VAL A 205 1.82 3.52 16.60
CA VAL A 205 0.98 3.61 15.40
C VAL A 205 0.82 5.09 15.03
N THR A 206 1.28 5.44 13.83
CA THR A 206 1.19 6.79 13.27
C THR A 206 0.34 6.77 12.01
N ILE A 207 -0.71 7.60 11.98
CA ILE A 207 -1.56 7.77 10.81
C ILE A 207 -1.64 9.26 10.51
N ALA A 208 -1.28 9.65 9.29
CA ALA A 208 -1.43 11.01 8.85
C ALA A 208 -2.04 11.13 7.47
N ALA A 209 -3.03 12.01 7.35
CA ALA A 209 -3.56 12.46 6.08
C ALA A 209 -2.91 13.79 5.69
N ILE A 210 -2.22 13.78 4.56
CA ILE A 210 -1.33 14.82 4.09
C ILE A 210 -1.82 15.29 2.73
N PRO A 211 -2.30 16.54 2.59
CA PRO A 211 -2.70 17.05 1.29
C PRO A 211 -1.50 17.14 0.34
N GLY A 212 -1.78 17.37 -0.93
CA GLY A 212 -0.73 17.67 -1.91
C GLY A 212 0.09 18.90 -1.52
N GLU A 213 1.26 19.01 -2.15
CA GLU A 213 2.21 20.11 -1.96
C GLU A 213 2.77 20.25 -0.54
N GLN A 214 3.00 19.11 0.12
CA GLN A 214 3.55 19.04 1.47
C GLN A 214 4.82 18.20 1.54
N LEU A 215 5.72 18.58 2.46
CA LEU A 215 6.88 17.80 2.87
C LEU A 215 6.68 17.37 4.32
N VAL A 216 6.65 16.06 4.55
CA VAL A 216 6.58 15.48 5.89
C VAL A 216 7.97 15.02 6.31
N LYS A 217 8.43 15.42 7.49
CA LYS A 217 9.64 14.91 8.11
C LYS A 217 9.29 14.11 9.36
N VAL A 218 9.90 12.94 9.48
CA VAL A 218 9.84 12.08 10.67
C VAL A 218 11.12 12.32 11.46
N SER A 219 11.04 13.12 12.51
CA SER A 219 12.21 13.46 13.35
C SER A 219 12.48 12.42 14.44
N GLN A 220 11.43 11.75 14.91
CA GLN A 220 11.44 10.71 15.95
C GLN A 220 10.22 9.78 15.73
N PRO A 221 10.23 8.53 16.24
CA PRO A 221 9.05 7.67 16.21
C PRO A 221 7.81 8.40 16.75
N GLY A 222 6.74 8.46 15.95
CA GLY A 222 5.49 9.15 16.32
C GLY A 222 5.46 10.67 16.12
N SER A 223 6.61 11.32 15.85
CA SER A 223 6.70 12.76 15.63
C SER A 223 6.74 13.09 14.14
N LEU A 224 5.70 13.76 13.66
CA LEU A 224 5.60 14.26 12.29
C LEU A 224 5.72 15.78 12.30
N LEU A 225 6.61 16.31 11.45
CA LEU A 225 6.66 17.71 11.11
C LEU A 225 6.17 17.88 9.68
N ASN A 226 5.03 18.55 9.51
CA ASN A 226 4.49 18.86 8.20
C ASN A 226 4.91 20.27 7.77
N LEU A 227 5.43 20.41 6.56
CA LEU A 227 5.97 21.65 6.01
C LEU A 227 5.42 21.87 4.60
N ALA A 228 5.32 23.13 4.17
CA ALA A 228 5.10 23.45 2.77
C ALA A 228 6.21 22.82 1.91
N LEU A 229 5.85 22.26 0.75
CA LEU A 229 6.80 21.59 -0.13
C LEU A 229 7.75 22.62 -0.78
N PRO A 230 9.07 22.55 -0.52
CA PRO A 230 10.02 23.43 -1.18
C PRO A 230 10.13 23.14 -2.67
N LEU A 231 10.26 24.19 -3.51
CA LEU A 231 10.33 24.02 -4.97
C LEU A 231 11.49 23.11 -5.41
N ASN A 232 12.65 23.20 -4.75
CA ASN A 232 13.79 22.33 -5.03
C ASN A 232 13.50 20.85 -4.73
N VAL A 233 12.61 20.56 -3.77
CA VAL A 233 12.16 19.19 -3.49
C VAL A 233 11.15 18.77 -4.56
N LYS A 234 10.19 19.63 -4.90
CA LYS A 234 9.20 19.35 -5.97
C LYS A 234 9.92 19.02 -7.29
N THR A 235 10.99 19.73 -7.64
CA THR A 235 11.78 19.42 -8.85
C THR A 235 12.60 18.13 -8.70
N ALA A 236 13.22 17.89 -7.55
CA ALA A 236 14.03 16.68 -7.32
C ALA A 236 13.20 15.39 -7.35
N VAL A 237 11.95 15.44 -6.90
CA VAL A 237 11.04 14.28 -6.89
C VAL A 237 10.48 13.96 -8.28
N ASN A 238 10.63 14.88 -9.24
CA ASN A 238 10.16 14.75 -10.63
C ASN A 238 8.73 14.18 -10.70
N PRO A 239 7.74 14.92 -10.18
CA PRO A 239 6.39 14.42 -10.05
C PRO A 239 5.80 14.07 -11.41
N GLN A 240 5.04 12.99 -11.43
CA GLN A 240 4.15 12.66 -12.54
C GLN A 240 2.74 13.02 -12.12
N THR A 241 2.04 13.73 -13.00
CA THR A 241 0.61 13.99 -12.81
C THR A 241 -0.15 12.69 -13.03
N ILE A 242 -0.63 12.11 -11.94
CA ILE A 242 -1.58 11.00 -11.96
C ILE A 242 -2.91 11.48 -11.38
N THR A 243 -3.98 10.75 -11.69
CA THR A 243 -5.25 10.87 -10.97
C THR A 243 -5.35 9.64 -10.07
N PRO A 244 -4.98 9.74 -8.77
CA PRO A 244 -5.11 8.61 -7.85
C PRO A 244 -6.55 8.10 -7.79
N ALA A 245 -6.74 6.83 -7.43
CA ALA A 245 -8.09 6.30 -7.28
C ALA A 245 -8.82 7.04 -6.15
N SER A 246 -10.08 7.40 -6.39
CA SER A 246 -10.95 7.93 -5.34
C SER A 246 -11.21 6.88 -4.27
N LEU A 247 -11.60 7.30 -3.05
CA LEU A 247 -11.94 6.35 -1.98
C LEU A 247 -12.98 5.30 -2.41
N PRO A 248 -14.10 5.66 -3.08
CA PRO A 248 -15.04 4.67 -3.59
C PRO A 248 -14.39 3.68 -4.58
N GLN A 249 -13.57 4.17 -5.52
CA GLN A 249 -12.87 3.31 -6.49
C GLN A 249 -11.90 2.35 -5.78
N LEU A 250 -11.14 2.85 -4.79
CA LEU A 250 -10.19 2.06 -4.04
C LEU A 250 -10.89 0.96 -3.22
N VAL A 251 -11.99 1.26 -2.55
CA VAL A 251 -12.76 0.30 -1.73
C VAL A 251 -13.47 -0.75 -2.60
N THR A 252 -13.94 -0.37 -3.79
CA THR A 252 -14.68 -1.25 -4.71
C THR A 252 -13.77 -2.01 -5.70
N GLY A 253 -12.45 -1.79 -5.66
CA GLY A 253 -11.51 -2.38 -6.61
C GLY A 253 -11.71 -1.88 -8.05
N GLY A 254 -12.20 -0.65 -8.22
CA GLY A 254 -12.40 0.00 -9.52
C GLY A 254 -13.61 -0.49 -10.33
N ASN A 255 -14.33 -1.52 -9.87
CA ASN A 255 -15.49 -2.08 -10.55
C ASN A 255 -16.78 -1.74 -9.80
N LEU A 256 -17.39 -0.61 -10.15
CA LEU A 256 -18.78 -0.32 -9.76
C LEU A 256 -19.74 -1.22 -10.54
N SER A 257 -19.86 -2.49 -10.13
CA SER A 257 -20.95 -3.36 -10.58
C SER A 257 -21.56 -4.25 -9.49
N ASN A 258 -21.04 -4.28 -8.24
CA ASN A 258 -21.66 -5.06 -7.16
C ASN A 258 -21.52 -4.43 -5.75
N ALA A 259 -21.72 -3.13 -5.61
CA ALA A 259 -22.09 -2.58 -4.30
C ALA A 259 -23.60 -2.70 -4.14
N THR A 260 -24.09 -3.54 -3.22
CA THR A 260 -25.54 -3.70 -2.92
C THR A 260 -26.17 -2.49 -2.20
N GLY A 261 -25.47 -1.35 -2.18
CA GLY A 261 -26.10 -0.05 -1.93
C GLY A 261 -25.07 1.04 -1.69
N ILE A 262 -24.96 1.94 -2.67
CA ILE A 262 -24.45 3.29 -2.47
C ILE A 262 -25.69 4.19 -2.56
N THR A 263 -25.95 5.00 -1.53
CA THR A 263 -26.90 6.10 -1.66
C THR A 263 -26.11 7.39 -1.57
N VAL A 264 -26.22 8.20 -2.62
CA VAL A 264 -25.73 9.59 -2.63
C VAL A 264 -26.93 10.46 -2.30
N GLN A 265 -26.87 11.13 -1.15
CA GLN A 265 -27.85 12.14 -0.77
C GLN A 265 -27.05 13.39 -0.38
N ASP A 266 -27.32 14.51 -1.04
CA ASP A 266 -26.69 15.81 -0.80
C ASP A 266 -25.14 15.82 -0.92
N GLY A 267 -24.59 15.07 -1.87
CA GLY A 267 -23.14 15.03 -2.13
C GLY A 267 -22.32 14.24 -1.10
N ILE A 268 -23.00 13.50 -0.20
CA ILE A 268 -22.37 12.63 0.78
C ILE A 268 -22.54 11.17 0.32
N VAL A 269 -21.43 10.44 0.23
CA VAL A 269 -21.42 9.01 -0.08
C VAL A 269 -21.63 8.22 1.21
N SER A 270 -22.74 7.50 1.29
CA SER A 270 -23.03 6.58 2.40
C SER A 270 -22.95 5.13 1.92
N LEU A 271 -22.12 4.32 2.58
CA LEU A 271 -22.08 2.88 2.40
C LEU A 271 -23.27 2.28 3.17
N THR A 272 -24.25 1.68 2.48
CA THR A 272 -25.36 1.03 3.19
C THR A 272 -24.85 -0.26 3.85
N GLY A 273 -25.03 -0.37 5.17
CA GLY A 273 -24.69 -1.55 5.96
C GLY A 273 -23.61 -1.36 7.04
N SER A 274 -22.87 -0.23 7.04
CA SER A 274 -21.84 0.06 8.05
C SER A 274 -22.12 1.29 8.92
N GLY A 275 -23.05 2.17 8.51
CA GLY A 275 -23.31 3.45 9.19
C GLY A 275 -22.17 4.47 9.05
N VAL A 276 -21.13 4.18 8.25
CA VAL A 276 -19.97 5.06 8.07
C VAL A 276 -20.24 6.04 6.93
N ARG A 277 -20.28 7.33 7.26
CA ARG A 277 -20.27 8.44 6.29
C ARG A 277 -18.82 8.76 5.97
N LEU A 278 -18.42 8.67 4.70
CA LEU A 278 -17.05 8.99 4.26
C LEU A 278 -17.06 10.29 3.45
N PRO A 279 -16.50 11.39 3.98
CA PRO A 279 -16.28 12.61 3.20
C PRO A 279 -15.12 12.44 2.21
N GLU A 280 -15.19 13.09 1.04
CA GLU A 280 -14.17 12.99 -0.02
C GLU A 280 -13.05 14.06 0.08
N GLN A 281 -12.87 14.71 1.23
CA GLN A 281 -11.90 15.81 1.37
C GLN A 281 -10.47 15.30 1.63
N ALA A 282 -9.49 15.86 0.91
CA ALA A 282 -8.07 15.62 1.15
C ALA A 282 -7.66 16.04 2.58
N GLY A 283 -6.70 15.34 3.17
CA GLY A 283 -6.24 15.62 4.54
C GLY A 283 -7.13 15.00 5.63
N MET A 284 -8.02 14.07 5.30
CA MET A 284 -8.90 13.40 6.27
C MET A 284 -8.38 12.04 6.75
N VAL A 285 -8.45 11.80 8.05
CA VAL A 285 -8.29 10.47 8.67
C VAL A 285 -9.62 10.00 9.25
N VAL A 286 -10.06 8.79 8.89
CA VAL A 286 -11.19 8.09 9.52
C VAL A 286 -10.66 6.80 10.15
N ALA A 287 -10.84 6.61 11.45
CA ALA A 287 -10.46 5.38 12.15
C ALA A 287 -11.66 4.82 12.90
N ASN A 288 -12.35 3.84 12.31
CA ASN A 288 -13.61 3.28 12.81
C ASN A 288 -13.45 1.93 13.53
N ASN A 289 -12.22 1.59 13.95
CA ASN A 289 -11.90 0.36 14.68
C ASN A 289 -10.65 0.52 15.56
N SER A 290 -10.29 -0.52 16.32
CA SER A 290 -9.26 -0.45 17.36
C SER A 290 -7.87 -0.16 16.80
N ILE A 291 -7.24 0.88 17.36
CA ILE A 291 -5.79 1.12 17.25
C ILE A 291 -5.20 0.79 18.61
N ASP A 292 -4.42 -0.29 18.66
CA ASP A 292 -3.87 -0.85 19.90
C ASP A 292 -2.35 -0.67 19.95
N VAL A 293 -1.91 0.12 20.92
CA VAL A 293 -0.49 0.35 21.25
C VAL A 293 -0.22 -0.02 22.71
N SER A 294 -1.01 -0.92 23.28
CA SER A 294 -0.89 -1.32 24.68
C SER A 294 0.51 -1.83 25.02
N GLY A 295 1.03 -1.41 26.18
CA GLY A 295 2.43 -1.58 26.60
C GLY A 295 3.14 -0.24 26.74
N ARG A 296 4.11 -0.10 27.67
CA ARG A 296 4.91 1.13 27.80
C ARG A 296 6.16 1.01 26.91
N PRO A 297 6.53 2.00 26.08
CA PRO A 297 6.05 3.39 26.02
C PRO A 297 5.04 3.66 24.88
N GLY A 298 4.08 2.76 24.64
CA GLY A 298 3.24 2.79 23.45
C GLY A 298 2.58 4.14 23.14
N ALA A 299 2.65 4.55 21.87
CA ALA A 299 2.23 5.88 21.42
C ALA A 299 1.31 5.80 20.19
N LYS A 300 0.24 6.60 20.19
CA LYS A 300 -0.69 6.75 19.07
C LYS A 300 -0.64 8.19 18.58
N SER A 301 -0.37 8.37 17.30
CA SER A 301 -0.38 9.67 16.63
C SER A 301 -1.34 9.63 15.45
N ILE A 302 -2.40 10.44 15.50
CA ILE A 302 -3.32 10.65 14.38
C ILE A 302 -3.27 12.14 14.03
N SER A 303 -2.96 12.45 12.77
CA SER A 303 -2.85 13.83 12.30
C SER A 303 -3.61 14.03 10.99
N SER A 304 -4.33 15.15 10.90
CA SER A 304 -4.84 15.70 9.65
C SER A 304 -4.16 17.03 9.40
N ALA A 305 -3.48 17.18 8.26
CA ALA A 305 -2.98 18.48 7.83
C ALA A 305 -4.11 19.21 7.09
N ARG A 306 -4.52 20.38 7.60
CA ARG A 306 -5.40 21.29 6.85
C ARG A 306 -4.57 22.06 5.82
N PRO A 307 -5.10 22.33 4.61
CA PRO A 307 -4.53 23.36 3.74
C PRO A 307 -4.45 24.68 4.51
N LEU A 308 -3.39 25.46 4.28
CA LEU A 308 -3.36 26.85 4.71
C LEU A 308 -4.25 27.62 3.73
N ASP A 309 -5.36 28.17 4.23
CA ASP A 309 -6.26 29.07 3.48
C ASP A 309 -5.54 30.36 3.06
#